data_AF-A0A132GTX8-F1
#
_entry.id   AF-A0A132GTX8-F1
#
_cell.length_a   1.000
_cell.length_b   1.000
_cell.length_c   1.000
_cell.angle_alpha   90.00
_cell.angle_beta   90.00
_cell.angle_gamma   90.00
#
_symmetry.space_group_name_H-M   'P 1'
#
loop_
_entity.id
_entity.type
_entity.pdbx_description
1 polymer ?
#
loop_
_entity_poly.entity_id
_entity_poly.type
_entity_poly.pdbx_seq_one_letter_code
_entity_poly.pdbx_strand_id
1 'polypeptide(L)'
;MIKFCYFYDGENFPPYEENDERRLLWFAEKHFFETDKAFTDEAFLQKEIASYVAAYAGTWAPYKFREILQKHYLHRLPEDIKQFIVKTYDI
;
A
#
# COMPACT_ATOMS: atom_id res chain seq x y z
N MET A 1 7.34 -14.97 6.89
CA MET A 1 6.50 -14.40 5.80
C MET A 1 5.52 -13.45 6.46
N ILE A 2 5.65 -12.14 6.21
CA ILE A 2 4.77 -11.13 6.81
C ILE A 2 3.42 -11.24 6.11
N LYS A 3 2.38 -11.66 6.84
CA LYS A 3 1.05 -12.06 6.35
C LYS A 3 0.22 -10.93 5.71
N PHE A 4 0.81 -9.75 5.53
CA PHE A 4 0.11 -8.50 5.21
C PHE A 4 0.48 -7.95 3.83
N CYS A 5 1.48 -8.55 3.20
CA CYS A 5 1.90 -8.22 1.86
C CYS A 5 1.39 -9.30 0.89
N TYR A 6 0.60 -8.91 -0.11
CA TYR A 6 0.21 -9.79 -1.23
C TYR A 6 1.33 -9.94 -2.26
N PHE A 7 2.58 -9.91 -1.82
CA PHE A 7 3.69 -10.41 -2.61
C PHE A 7 4.34 -11.53 -1.82
N TYR A 8 4.51 -12.68 -2.46
CA TYR A 8 5.45 -13.66 -1.97
C TYR A 8 6.86 -13.10 -2.11
N ASP A 9 7.72 -13.31 -1.11
CA ASP A 9 9.14 -12.97 -1.23
C ASP A 9 9.71 -13.67 -2.49
N GLY A 10 10.16 -12.88 -3.47
CA GLY A 10 10.60 -13.36 -4.79
C GLY A 10 9.59 -13.26 -5.95
N GLU A 11 8.36 -12.77 -5.74
CA GLU A 11 7.43 -12.50 -6.85
C GLU A 11 7.89 -11.29 -7.67
N ASN A 12 8.25 -11.50 -8.94
CA ASN A 12 8.73 -10.42 -9.81
C ASN A 12 7.62 -9.61 -10.48
N PHE A 13 6.42 -10.18 -10.61
CA PHE A 13 5.32 -9.56 -11.34
C PHE A 13 4.04 -9.51 -10.51
N PRO A 14 3.33 -8.37 -10.52
CA PRO A 14 2.00 -8.27 -9.90
C PRO A 14 0.99 -9.16 -10.63
N PRO A 15 0.02 -9.77 -9.92
CA PRO A 15 -1.04 -10.59 -10.51
C PRO A 15 -2.17 -9.73 -11.13
N TYR A 16 -1.81 -8.61 -11.77
CA TYR A 16 -2.74 -7.63 -12.32
C TYR A 16 -2.37 -7.25 -13.76
N GLU A 17 -3.39 -6.94 -14.56
CA GLU A 17 -3.19 -6.45 -15.92
C GLU A 17 -2.41 -5.12 -15.94
N GLU A 18 -1.78 -4.82 -17.08
CA GLU A 18 -0.89 -3.67 -17.22
C GLU A 18 -1.57 -2.32 -16.92
N ASN A 19 -2.85 -2.19 -17.26
CA ASN A 19 -3.64 -0.97 -17.05
C ASN A 19 -4.41 -0.94 -15.73
N ASP A 20 -4.18 -1.91 -14.82
CA ASP A 20 -4.89 -1.99 -13.56
C ASP A 20 -4.24 -1.11 -12.48
N GLU A 21 -5.01 -0.20 -11.88
CA GLU A 21 -4.53 0.70 -10.81
C GLU A 21 -3.97 -0.09 -9.59
N ARG A 22 -4.48 -1.31 -9.34
CA ARG A 22 -3.99 -2.20 -8.28
C ARG A 22 -2.55 -2.63 -8.51
N ARG A 23 -2.10 -2.65 -9.77
CA ARG A 23 -0.72 -2.99 -10.16
C ARG A 23 0.28 -1.97 -9.61
N LEU A 24 -0.06 -0.69 -9.68
CA LEU A 24 0.79 0.39 -9.21
C LEU A 24 0.86 0.43 -7.68
N LEU A 25 -0.27 0.17 -7.01
CA LEU A 25 -0.29 0.03 -5.56
C LEU A 25 0.58 -1.14 -5.08
N TRP A 26 0.51 -2.28 -5.78
CA TRP A 26 1.35 -3.45 -5.49
C TRP A 26 2.83 -3.15 -5.65
N PHE A 27 3.23 -2.43 -6.71
CA PHE A 27 4.64 -2.03 -6.88
C PHE A 27 5.11 -1.10 -5.76
N ALA A 28 4.25 -0.21 -5.26
CA ALA A 28 4.58 0.66 -4.15
C ALA A 28 4.82 -0.14 -2.85
N GLU A 29 3.94 -1.10 -2.54
CA GLU A 29 4.10 -1.99 -1.39
C GLU A 29 5.38 -2.81 -1.48
N LYS A 30 5.63 -3.40 -2.65
CA LYS A 30 6.83 -4.20 -2.90
C LYS A 30 8.10 -3.36 -2.74
N HIS A 31 8.13 -2.18 -3.35
CA HIS A 31 9.30 -1.31 -3.27
C HIS A 31 9.62 -0.93 -1.82
N PHE A 32 8.63 -0.55 -1.02
CA PHE A 32 8.83 -0.25 0.39
C PHE A 32 9.46 -1.43 1.12
N PHE A 33 8.88 -2.62 0.96
CA PHE A 33 9.32 -3.81 1.68
C PHE A 33 10.69 -4.32 1.26
N GLU A 34 11.03 -4.24 -0.02
CA GLU A 34 12.35 -4.64 -0.52
C GLU A 34 13.44 -3.67 -0.09
N THR A 35 13.11 -2.38 0.05
CA THR A 35 14.05 -1.33 0.43
C THR A 35 14.30 -1.31 1.94
N ASP A 36 13.30 -1.68 2.74
CA ASP A 36 13.30 -1.41 4.16
C ASP A 36 13.03 -2.70 4.98
N LYS A 37 14.10 -3.49 5.14
CA LYS A 37 14.06 -4.86 5.72
C LYS A 37 14.15 -4.91 7.25
N ALA A 38 14.23 -3.77 7.92
CA ALA A 38 14.68 -3.68 9.31
C ALA A 38 13.56 -3.65 10.36
N PHE A 39 12.33 -4.03 10.03
CA PHE A 39 11.20 -3.89 10.95
C PHE A 39 10.88 -5.18 11.72
N THR A 40 10.85 -5.07 13.05
CA THR A 40 10.48 -6.15 13.98
C THR A 40 9.05 -6.04 14.51
N ASP A 41 8.38 -4.89 14.35
CA ASP A 41 7.00 -4.66 14.79
C ASP A 41 6.05 -4.63 13.60
N GLU A 42 5.09 -5.56 13.60
CA GLU A 42 4.13 -5.81 12.53
C GLU A 42 3.09 -4.69 12.39
N ALA A 43 2.59 -4.13 13.50
CA ALA A 43 1.58 -3.08 13.46
C ALA A 43 2.18 -1.75 12.98
N PHE A 44 3.41 -1.47 13.42
CA PHE A 44 4.19 -0.35 12.93
C PHE A 44 4.45 -0.48 11.41
N LEU A 45 4.87 -1.67 10.97
CA LEU A 45 5.16 -1.93 9.57
C LEU A 45 3.94 -1.72 8.65
N GLN A 46 2.76 -2.21 9.03
CA GLN A 46 1.55 -2.04 8.24
C GLN A 46 1.19 -0.56 8.06
N LYS A 47 1.37 0.24 9.11
CA LYS A 47 1.10 1.67 9.10
C LYS A 47 2.07 2.43 8.19
N GLU A 48 3.36 2.08 8.24
CA GLU A 48 4.40 2.67 7.39
C GLU A 48 4.18 2.31 5.92
N ILE A 49 3.93 1.03 5.60
CA ILE A 49 3.59 0.59 4.24
C ILE A 49 2.37 1.34 3.73
N ALA A 50 1.29 1.38 4.51
CA ALA A 50 0.06 2.04 4.09
C ALA A 50 0.27 3.54 3.85
N SER A 51 1.13 4.17 4.66
CA SER A 51 1.53 5.58 4.46
C SER A 51 2.33 5.76 3.18
N TYR A 52 3.30 4.89 2.93
CA TYR A 52 4.10 4.93 1.71
C TYR A 52 3.23 4.75 0.46
N VAL A 53 2.33 3.76 0.47
CA VAL A 53 1.40 3.51 -0.64
C VAL A 53 0.46 4.71 -0.85
N ALA A 54 -0.02 5.32 0.23
CA ALA A 54 -0.85 6.52 0.15
C ALA A 54 -0.07 7.70 -0.45
N ALA A 55 1.14 7.98 0.04
CA ALA A 55 2.00 9.02 -0.53
C ALA A 55 2.28 8.75 -2.01
N TYR A 56 2.63 7.52 -2.36
CA TYR A 56 2.87 7.11 -3.75
C TYR A 56 1.62 7.36 -4.62
N ALA A 57 0.45 6.88 -4.20
CA ALA A 57 -0.80 7.10 -4.92
C ALA A 57 -1.17 8.58 -5.08
N GLY A 58 -0.88 9.40 -4.07
CA GLY A 58 -1.03 10.85 -4.15
C GLY A 58 -0.14 11.48 -5.22
N THR A 59 1.07 10.96 -5.43
CA THR A 59 2.00 11.47 -6.46
C THR A 59 1.64 11.04 -7.88
N TRP A 60 1.27 9.78 -8.12
CA TRP A 60 1.03 9.29 -9.49
C TRP A 60 -0.40 9.50 -9.99
N ALA A 61 -1.40 9.61 -9.11
CA ALA A 61 -2.79 9.88 -9.49
C ALA A 61 -3.46 10.92 -8.58
N PRO A 62 -2.94 12.16 -8.49
CA PRO A 62 -3.40 13.15 -7.51
C PRO A 62 -4.91 13.44 -7.56
N TYR A 63 -5.50 13.46 -8.76
CA TYR A 63 -6.94 13.76 -8.94
C TYR A 63 -7.86 12.57 -8.67
N LYS A 64 -7.34 11.34 -8.60
CA LYS A 64 -8.10 10.11 -8.35
C LYS A 64 -7.63 9.38 -7.10
N PHE A 65 -6.65 9.95 -6.39
CA PHE A 65 -5.96 9.34 -5.26
C PHE A 65 -6.93 8.80 -4.20
N ARG A 66 -7.91 9.63 -3.79
CA ARG A 66 -8.97 9.24 -2.86
C ARG A 66 -9.73 8.00 -3.34
N GLU A 67 -10.23 8.05 -4.57
CA GLU A 67 -11.03 6.96 -5.16
C GLU A 67 -10.23 5.67 -5.27
N ILE A 68 -8.99 5.77 -5.78
CA ILE A 68 -8.08 4.64 -5.94
C ILE A 68 -7.82 3.97 -4.59
N LEU A 69 -7.44 4.73 -3.56
CA LEU A 69 -7.20 4.16 -2.25
C LEU A 69 -8.45 3.54 -1.63
N GLN A 70 -9.60 4.22 -1.68
CA GLN A 70 -10.85 3.70 -1.12
C GLN A 70 -11.28 2.40 -1.80
N LYS A 71 -11.27 2.39 -3.13
CA LYS A 71 -11.74 1.27 -3.96
C LYS A 71 -10.77 0.09 -3.93
N HIS A 72 -9.46 0.36 -3.91
CA HIS A 72 -8.46 -0.66 -4.19
C HIS A 72 -7.55 -0.99 -3.00
N TYR A 73 -7.45 -0.17 -1.96
CA TYR A 73 -6.44 -0.34 -0.91
C TYR A 73 -7.02 -0.40 0.52
N LEU A 74 -7.77 0.60 0.93
CA LEU A 74 -8.17 0.81 2.34
C LEU A 74 -9.01 -0.32 2.92
N HIS A 75 -9.80 -1.02 2.10
CA HIS A 75 -10.62 -2.16 2.54
C HIS A 75 -9.79 -3.37 3.02
N ARG A 76 -8.49 -3.38 2.72
CA ARG A 76 -7.55 -4.44 3.11
C ARG A 76 -6.85 -4.17 4.44
N LEU A 77 -6.93 -2.93 4.93
CA LEU A 77 -6.24 -2.49 6.14
C LEU A 77 -7.13 -2.72 7.36
N PRO A 78 -6.53 -3.01 8.54
CA PRO A 78 -7.21 -2.88 9.82
C PRO A 78 -7.87 -1.51 9.98
N GLU A 79 -9.00 -1.46 10.70
CA GLU A 79 -9.81 -0.25 10.81
C GLU A 79 -9.05 0.92 11.47
N ASP A 80 -8.19 0.65 12.44
CA ASP A 80 -7.32 1.65 13.09
C ASP A 80 -6.30 2.26 12.11
N ILE A 81 -5.67 1.43 11.28
CA ILE A 81 -4.72 1.88 10.26
C ILE A 81 -5.45 2.65 9.16
N LYS A 82 -6.61 2.16 8.71
CA LYS A 82 -7.45 2.85 7.74
C LYS A 82 -7.85 4.24 8.23
N GLN A 83 -8.30 4.37 9.48
CA GLN A 83 -8.63 5.67 10.08
C GLN A 83 -7.42 6.59 10.15
N PHE A 84 -6.24 6.03 10.47
CA PHE A 84 -5.00 6.79 10.44
C PHE A 84 -4.68 7.34 9.04
N ILE A 85 -4.79 6.52 7.99
CA ILE A 85 -4.52 6.93 6.61
C ILE A 85 -5.53 7.98 6.12
N VAL A 86 -6.82 7.74 6.36
CA VAL A 86 -7.93 8.68 6.07
C VAL A 86 -7.65 10.05 6.69
N LYS A 87 -7.29 10.08 7.97
CA LYS A 87 -7.02 11.32 8.70
C LYS A 87 -5.74 12.02 8.24
N THR A 88 -4.68 11.26 7.96
CA THR A 88 -3.35 11.82 7.65
C THR A 88 -3.29 12.41 6.24
N TYR A 89 -3.98 11.77 5.29
CA TYR A 89 -3.93 12.14 3.87
C TYR A 89 -5.22 12.86 3.40
N ASP A 90 -6.10 13.23 4.33
CA ASP A 90 -7.39 13.92 4.10
C ASP A 90 -8.26 13.24 3.02
N ILE A 91 -8.34 11.91 3.07
CA ILE A 91 -9.01 11.05 2.09
C ILE A 91 -10.30 10.41 2.59
#